data_AF-A0A8J3TDW3-F1
#
_entry.id   AF-A0A8J3TDW3-F1
#
_cell.length_a   1.000
_cell.length_b   1.000
_cell.length_c   1.000
_cell.angle_alpha   90.00
_cell.angle_beta   90.00
_cell.angle_gamma   90.00
#
_symmetry.space_group_name_H-M   'P 1'
#
loop_
_entity.id
_entity.type
_entity.pdbx_description
1 polymer ?
#
loop_
_entity_poly.entity_id
_entity_poly.type
_entity_poly.pdbx_seq_one_letter_code
_entity_poly.pdbx_strand_id
1 'polypeptide(L)'
;MQTEVIAPLADAEMVPEAGKFCVVSVIGHSDRVDTPGLTSEQRRADELSVSQLRAESTQAFLFAELFDLVQAAGGNSPVDLASMQNGAILTVAAGAADLKHVVPASESEREENRRVVFLVATFAPETPVV
;
A
#
# COMPACT_ATOMS: atom_id res chain seq x y z
N MET A 1 -8.47 -8.11 -0.46
CA MET A 1 -8.28 -6.68 -0.83
C MET A 1 -9.51 -5.82 -0.54
N GLN A 2 -10.65 -5.98 -1.22
CA GLN A 2 -11.84 -5.12 -0.98
C GLN A 2 -12.32 -5.17 0.48
N THR A 3 -12.48 -6.37 1.05
CA THR A 3 -12.93 -6.54 2.45
C THR A 3 -11.87 -6.23 3.51
N GLU A 4 -10.60 -6.46 3.18
CA GLU A 4 -9.49 -6.44 4.17
C GLU A 4 -8.69 -5.14 4.17
N VAL A 5 -8.74 -4.37 3.08
CA VAL A 5 -7.95 -3.15 2.89
C VAL A 5 -8.85 -1.95 2.63
N ILE A 6 -9.75 -2.05 1.65
CA ILE A 6 -10.57 -0.90 1.23
C ILE A 6 -11.73 -0.67 2.20
N ALA A 7 -12.43 -1.70 2.66
CA ALA A 7 -13.58 -1.55 3.55
C ALA A 7 -13.24 -0.88 4.90
N PRO A 8 -12.14 -1.24 5.60
CA PRO A 8 -11.74 -0.53 6.83
C PRO A 8 -11.39 0.94 6.58
N LEU A 9 -10.78 1.24 5.42
CA LEU A 9 -10.44 2.60 5.03
C LEU A 9 -11.69 3.44 4.73
N ALA A 10 -12.66 2.85 4.02
CA ALA A 10 -13.93 3.50 3.72
C ALA A 10 -14.80 3.71 4.97
N ASP A 11 -14.84 2.75 5.89
CA ASP A 11 -15.56 2.89 7.17
C ASP A 11 -15.02 4.06 8.00
N ALA A 12 -13.69 4.26 8.00
CA ALA A 12 -13.06 5.40 8.66
C ALA A 12 -13.42 6.75 8.00
N GLU A 13 -13.46 6.81 6.67
CA GLU A 13 -13.76 8.05 5.90
C GLU A 13 -15.25 8.40 5.85
N MET A 14 -16.15 7.42 5.81
CA MET A 14 -17.59 7.65 5.69
C MET A 14 -18.22 8.23 6.95
N VAL A 15 -17.66 7.89 8.13
CA VAL A 15 -18.21 8.34 9.43
C VAL A 15 -17.10 8.92 10.30
N PRO A 16 -16.55 10.11 9.96
CA PRO A 16 -15.40 10.64 10.68
C PRO A 16 -15.66 10.88 12.17
N GLU A 17 -16.91 11.21 12.51
CA GLU A 17 -17.38 11.43 13.89
C GLU A 17 -17.32 10.17 14.76
N ALA A 18 -17.26 8.98 14.17
CA ALA A 18 -17.09 7.73 14.92
C ALA A 18 -15.70 7.56 15.53
N GLY A 19 -14.75 8.45 15.22
CA GLY A 19 -13.39 8.42 15.77
C GLY A 19 -12.57 7.20 15.36
N LYS A 20 -12.99 6.50 14.30
CA LYS A 20 -12.24 5.38 13.71
C LYS A 20 -11.21 5.95 12.74
N PHE A 21 -9.97 5.48 12.85
CA PHE A 21 -8.87 5.82 11.95
C PHE A 21 -8.36 4.57 11.25
N CYS A 22 -7.90 4.70 10.01
CA CYS A 22 -7.33 3.62 9.23
C CYS A 22 -6.09 4.09 8.45
N VAL A 23 -4.96 3.40 8.61
CA VAL A 23 -3.76 3.64 7.82
C VAL A 23 -3.43 2.39 7.03
N VAL A 24 -3.38 2.54 5.70
CA VAL A 24 -2.94 1.49 4.78
C VAL A 24 -1.55 1.85 4.29
N SER A 25 -0.54 1.07 4.69
CA SER A 25 0.80 1.16 4.11
C SER A 25 0.94 0.15 2.98
N VAL A 26 1.24 0.67 1.78
CA VAL A 26 1.47 -0.08 0.56
C VAL A 26 2.96 -0.26 0.38
N ILE A 27 3.45 -1.47 0.62
CA ILE A 27 4.87 -1.81 0.57
C ILE A 27 5.15 -2.48 -0.77
N GLY A 28 5.82 -1.77 -1.67
CA GLY A 28 6.28 -2.30 -2.93
C GLY A 28 7.59 -3.07 -2.75
N HIS A 29 7.67 -4.27 -3.29
CA HIS A 29 8.91 -5.04 -3.38
C HIS A 29 9.30 -5.22 -4.83
N SER A 30 10.58 -5.17 -5.13
CA SER A 30 11.15 -5.60 -6.40
C SER A 30 11.79 -6.97 -6.24
N ASP A 31 12.13 -7.56 -7.38
CA ASP A 31 13.13 -8.63 -7.40
C ASP A 31 14.54 -8.03 -7.43
N ARG A 32 15.55 -8.88 -7.21
CA ARG A 32 16.96 -8.49 -7.32
C ARG A 32 17.36 -8.18 -8.76
N VAL A 33 18.17 -7.13 -8.94
CA VAL A 33 18.74 -6.78 -10.24
C VAL A 33 20.06 -7.52 -10.44
N ASP A 34 20.10 -8.40 -11.44
CA ASP A 34 21.29 -9.23 -11.75
C ASP A 34 21.99 -8.83 -13.05
N THR A 35 21.68 -7.65 -13.60
CA THR A 35 22.30 -7.14 -14.83
C THR A 35 23.83 -7.04 -14.66
N PRO A 36 24.62 -7.74 -15.49
CA PRO A 36 26.07 -7.66 -15.42
C PRO A 36 26.57 -6.23 -15.71
N GLY A 37 27.61 -5.80 -14.98
CA GLY A 37 28.26 -4.50 -15.19
C GLY A 37 27.70 -3.34 -14.35
N LEU A 38 26.62 -3.55 -13.59
CA LEU A 38 26.14 -2.56 -12.63
C LEU A 38 26.88 -2.62 -11.30
N THR A 39 27.17 -1.46 -10.72
CA THR A 39 27.61 -1.35 -9.33
C THR A 39 26.50 -1.76 -8.37
N SER A 40 26.84 -2.09 -7.13
CA SER A 40 25.83 -2.41 -6.11
C SER A 40 24.86 -1.25 -5.85
N GLU A 41 25.35 -0.01 -5.91
CA GLU A 41 24.52 1.19 -5.70
C GLU A 41 23.52 1.38 -6.84
N GLN A 42 23.95 1.20 -8.09
CA GLN A 42 23.05 1.27 -9.25
C GLN A 42 21.96 0.20 -9.18
N ARG A 43 22.31 -1.04 -8.82
CA ARG A 43 21.33 -2.11 -8.63
C ARG A 43 20.30 -1.76 -7.56
N ARG A 44 20.77 -1.27 -6.42
CA ARG A 44 19.88 -0.84 -5.33
C ARG A 44 18.96 0.31 -5.75
N ALA A 45 19.48 1.28 -6.51
CA ALA A 45 18.67 2.38 -7.03
C ALA A 45 17.57 1.89 -7.99
N ASP A 46 17.89 0.96 -8.88
CA ASP A 46 16.93 0.36 -9.81
C ASP A 46 15.84 -0.44 -9.06
N GLU A 47 16.25 -1.25 -8.08
CA GLU A 47 15.34 -2.01 -7.22
C GLU A 47 14.38 -1.09 -6.46
N LEU A 48 14.90 -0.04 -5.83
CA LEU A 48 14.09 0.94 -5.11
C LEU A 48 13.12 1.65 -6.05
N SER A 49 13.59 2.12 -7.22
CA SER A 49 12.77 2.79 -8.22
C SER A 49 11.59 1.92 -8.69
N VAL A 50 11.87 0.66 -9.04
CA VAL A 50 10.82 -0.28 -9.48
C VAL A 50 9.83 -0.57 -8.35
N SER A 51 10.30 -0.73 -7.12
CA SER A 51 9.44 -0.99 -5.98
C SER A 51 8.56 0.21 -5.62
N GLN A 52 9.08 1.44 -5.75
CA GLN A 52 8.33 2.68 -5.55
C GLN A 52 7.20 2.83 -6.56
N LEU A 53 7.50 2.67 -7.86
CA LEU A 53 6.49 2.74 -8.93
C LEU A 53 5.35 1.74 -8.71
N ARG A 54 5.68 0.54 -8.23
CA ARG A 54 4.68 -0.50 -7.92
C ARG A 54 3.80 -0.09 -6.72
N ALA A 55 4.38 0.50 -5.69
CA ALA A 55 3.64 1.00 -4.53
C ALA A 55 2.73 2.19 -4.91
N GLU A 56 3.23 3.16 -5.67
CA GLU A 56 2.49 4.33 -6.14
C GLU A 56 1.32 3.96 -7.05
N SER A 57 1.55 3.06 -8.02
CA SER A 57 0.49 2.53 -8.87
C SER A 57 -0.62 1.87 -8.06
N THR A 58 -0.23 1.12 -7.02
CA THR A 58 -1.19 0.47 -6.12
C THR A 58 -1.93 1.47 -5.22
N GLN A 59 -1.26 2.51 -4.72
CA GLN A 59 -1.89 3.60 -3.96
C GLN A 59 -2.93 4.32 -4.81
N ALA A 60 -2.60 4.65 -6.06
CA ALA A 60 -3.53 5.30 -6.99
C ALA A 60 -4.77 4.43 -7.24
N PHE A 61 -4.57 3.13 -7.44
CA PHE A 61 -5.67 2.16 -7.57
C PHE A 61 -6.53 2.12 -6.29
N LEU A 62 -5.93 2.00 -5.10
CA LEU A 62 -6.68 1.97 -3.84
C LEU A 62 -7.47 3.27 -3.60
N PHE A 63 -6.91 4.42 -3.95
CA PHE A 63 -7.59 5.70 -3.81
C PHE A 63 -8.81 5.80 -4.75
N ALA A 64 -8.68 5.33 -5.99
CA ALA A 64 -9.80 5.26 -6.92
C ALA A 64 -10.93 4.35 -6.40
N GLU A 65 -10.59 3.15 -5.92
CA GLU A 65 -11.58 2.22 -5.35
C GLU A 65 -12.25 2.77 -4.08
N LEU A 66 -11.49 3.45 -3.22
CA LEU A 66 -12.04 4.15 -2.06
C LEU A 66 -13.03 5.23 -2.50
N PHE A 67 -12.65 6.06 -3.47
CA PHE A 67 -13.49 7.13 -3.99
C PHE A 67 -14.82 6.59 -4.50
N ASP A 68 -14.78 5.52 -5.32
CA ASP A 68 -15.96 4.88 -5.89
C ASP A 68 -16.85 4.28 -4.79
N LEU A 69 -16.26 3.64 -3.78
CA LEU A 69 -17.02 3.02 -2.68
C LEU A 69 -17.70 4.06 -1.79
N VAL A 70 -17.00 5.13 -1.41
CA VAL A 70 -17.57 6.22 -0.61
C VAL A 70 -18.68 6.93 -1.39
N GLN A 71 -18.47 7.19 -2.68
CA GLN A 71 -19.46 7.83 -3.54
C GLN A 71 -20.71 6.97 -3.70
N ALA A 72 -20.55 5.66 -3.94
CA ALA A 72 -21.66 4.71 -4.05
C ALA A 72 -22.49 4.61 -2.76
N ALA A 73 -21.85 4.82 -1.60
CA ALA A 73 -22.51 4.87 -0.30
C ALA A 73 -23.18 6.23 0.02
N GLY A 74 -23.09 7.22 -0.89
CA GLY A 74 -23.62 8.57 -0.71
C GLY A 74 -22.81 9.45 0.25
N GLY A 75 -21.57 9.06 0.56
CA GLY A 75 -20.64 9.84 1.37
C GLY A 75 -19.93 10.94 0.58
N ASN A 76 -19.17 11.77 1.30
CA ASN A 76 -18.29 12.76 0.69
C ASN A 76 -16.91 12.13 0.43
N SER A 77 -16.65 11.72 -0.81
CA SER A 77 -15.34 11.17 -1.16
C SER A 77 -14.24 12.24 -1.04
N PRO A 78 -13.07 11.90 -0.49
CA PRO A 78 -11.92 12.81 -0.48
C PRO A 78 -11.50 13.16 -1.92
N VAL A 79 -11.11 14.41 -2.15
CA VAL A 79 -10.75 14.91 -3.49
C VAL A 79 -9.31 14.54 -3.89
N ASP A 80 -8.47 14.26 -2.90
CA ASP A 80 -7.08 13.81 -3.03
C ASP A 80 -6.65 13.05 -1.76
N LEU A 81 -5.44 12.50 -1.75
CA LEU A 81 -4.88 11.80 -0.58
C LEU A 81 -4.68 12.71 0.64
N ALA A 82 -4.47 14.02 0.44
CA ALA A 82 -4.19 14.96 1.52
C ALA A 82 -5.46 15.44 2.24
N SER A 83 -6.62 15.32 1.59
CA SER A 83 -7.93 15.71 2.10
C SER A 83 -8.64 14.58 2.85
N MET A 84 -8.08 13.37 2.87
CA MET A 84 -8.54 12.27 3.72
C MET A 84 -8.55 12.72 5.19
N GLN A 85 -9.61 12.40 5.93
CA GLN A 85 -9.81 12.91 7.28
C GLN A 85 -9.34 11.93 8.35
N ASN A 86 -9.73 10.67 8.22
CA ASN A 86 -9.49 9.62 9.21
C ASN A 86 -8.74 8.40 8.61
N GLY A 87 -8.57 8.40 7.30
CA GLY A 87 -7.84 7.45 6.51
C GLY A 87 -6.49 8.01 6.07
N ALA A 88 -5.54 7.13 5.81
CA ALA A 88 -4.33 7.46 5.07
C ALA A 88 -3.88 6.27 4.23
N ILE A 89 -3.40 6.54 3.01
CA ILE A 89 -2.72 5.55 2.17
C ILE A 89 -1.28 6.00 1.98
N LEU A 90 -0.32 5.25 2.52
CA LEU A 90 1.10 5.56 2.47
C LEU A 90 1.83 4.57 1.57
N THR A 91 2.91 5.00 0.92
CA THR A 91 3.76 4.13 0.10
C THR A 91 5.12 3.92 0.74
N VAL A 92 5.65 2.71 0.58
CA VAL A 92 7.00 2.34 1.02
C VAL A 92 7.67 1.52 -0.08
N ALA A 93 8.85 1.97 -0.51
CA ALA A 93 9.73 1.21 -1.41
C ALA A 93 10.68 0.32 -0.61
N ALA A 94 10.53 -1.00 -0.73
CA ALA A 94 11.41 -1.98 -0.08
C ALA A 94 12.54 -2.48 -1.00
N GLY A 95 12.49 -2.19 -2.31
CA GLY A 95 13.42 -2.77 -3.28
C GLY A 95 13.49 -4.29 -3.16
N ALA A 96 14.71 -4.83 -3.22
CA ALA A 96 15.01 -6.25 -3.00
C ALA A 96 15.42 -6.57 -1.55
N ALA A 97 15.10 -5.72 -0.57
CA ALA A 97 15.55 -5.91 0.81
C ALA A 97 14.90 -7.13 1.51
N ASP A 98 13.75 -7.57 1.04
CA ASP A 98 12.98 -8.70 1.58
C ASP A 98 12.48 -9.60 0.44
N LEU A 99 13.37 -10.47 -0.04
CA LEU A 99 13.07 -11.44 -1.10
C LEU A 99 12.38 -12.67 -0.52
N LYS A 100 11.31 -13.13 -1.17
CA LYS A 100 10.76 -14.47 -0.91
C LYS A 100 11.73 -15.56 -1.35
N HIS A 101 12.35 -15.34 -2.50
CA HIS A 101 13.35 -16.23 -3.11
C HIS A 101 14.67 -15.49 -3.24
N VAL A 102 15.59 -15.72 -2.29
CA VAL A 102 16.90 -15.04 -2.24
C VAL A 102 17.76 -15.37 -3.48
N VAL A 103 17.63 -16.59 -3.98
CA VAL A 103 18.30 -17.09 -5.18
C VAL A 103 17.23 -17.70 -6.10
N PRO A 104 16.55 -16.89 -6.93
CA PRO A 104 15.47 -17.38 -7.75
C PRO A 104 16.00 -18.29 -8.86
N ALA A 105 15.46 -19.51 -8.97
CA ALA A 105 15.81 -20.52 -9.96
C ALA A 105 14.98 -20.42 -11.25
N SER A 106 13.91 -19.61 -11.25
CA SER A 106 13.01 -19.44 -12.39
C SER A 106 12.40 -18.04 -12.44
N GLU A 107 11.82 -17.68 -13.59
CA GLU A 107 11.08 -16.42 -13.72
C GLU A 107 9.83 -16.39 -12.83
N SER A 108 9.21 -17.54 -12.56
CA SER A 108 8.07 -17.62 -11.63
C SER A 108 8.47 -17.20 -10.21
N GLU A 109 9.64 -17.60 -9.75
CA GLU A 109 10.15 -17.17 -8.43
C GLU A 109 10.51 -15.69 -8.41
N ARG A 110 11.02 -15.16 -9.54
CA ARG A 110 11.24 -13.72 -9.71
C ARG A 110 9.91 -12.94 -9.66
N GLU A 111 8.85 -13.46 -10.27
CA GLU A 111 7.50 -12.88 -10.17
C GLU A 111 7.01 -12.80 -8.73
N GLU A 112 7.24 -13.86 -7.94
CA GLU A 112 6.84 -13.88 -6.54
C GLU A 112 7.58 -12.86 -5.66
N ASN A 113 8.84 -12.53 -6.01
CA ASN A 113 9.58 -11.44 -5.38
C ASN A 113 8.95 -10.06 -5.72
N ARG A 114 8.46 -9.89 -6.95
CA ARG A 114 7.79 -8.68 -7.46
C ARG A 114 6.35 -8.56 -6.94
N ARG A 115 6.21 -8.22 -5.67
CA ARG A 115 4.92 -8.18 -4.97
C ARG A 115 4.62 -6.81 -4.35
N VAL A 116 3.38 -6.67 -3.91
CA VAL A 116 2.96 -5.61 -2.99
C VAL A 116 2.43 -6.27 -1.72
N VAL A 117 2.80 -5.71 -0.58
CA VAL A 117 2.29 -6.11 0.73
C VAL A 117 1.51 -4.94 1.33
N PHE A 118 0.35 -5.23 1.90
CA PHE A 118 -0.45 -4.25 2.63
C PHE A 118 -0.27 -4.45 4.13
N LEU A 119 0.05 -3.37 4.83
CA LEU A 119 -0.09 -3.30 6.28
C LEU A 119 -1.26 -2.36 6.58
N VAL A 120 -2.30 -2.90 7.21
CA VAL A 120 -3.51 -2.15 7.56
C VAL A 120 -3.55 -1.99 9.07
N ALA A 121 -3.54 -0.75 9.55
CA ALA A 121 -3.63 -0.42 10.96
C ALA A 121 -4.91 0.37 11.20
N THR A 122 -5.77 -0.11 12.10
CA THR A 122 -6.99 0.59 12.50
C THR A 122 -6.89 1.02 13.97
N PHE A 123 -7.43 2.19 14.26
CA PHE A 123 -7.46 2.75 15.61
C PHE A 123 -8.88 3.22 15.91
N ALA A 124 -9.37 2.97 17.11
CA ALA A 124 -10.64 3.50 17.58
C ALA A 124 -10.49 3.87 19.06
N PRO A 125 -11.20 4.89 19.57
CA PRO A 125 -11.22 5.17 20.98
C PRO A 125 -11.74 3.94 21.75
N GLU A 126 -11.04 3.56 22.82
CA GLU A 126 -11.62 2.62 23.78
C GLU A 126 -12.84 3.29 24.42
N THR A 127 -14.00 2.65 24.33
CA THR A 127 -15.17 3.08 25.11
C THR A 127 -14.79 2.93 26.59
N PRO A 128 -14.76 4.01 27.40
CA PRO A 128 -14.48 3.86 28.81
C PRO A 128 -15.58 2.99 29.42
N VAL A 129 -15.19 1.88 30.04
CA VAL A 129 -16.08 1.08 30.87
C VAL A 129 -16.39 1.93 32.10
N VAL A 130 -17.57 2.55 32.11
CA VAL A 130 -18.11 3.29 33.27
C VAL A 130 -18.67 2.30 34.27
#